data_AF-A0A2M7SGT4-F1
#
_entry.id   AF-A0A2M7SGT4-F1
#
_cell.length_a   1.000
_cell.length_b   1.000
_cell.length_c   1.000
_cell.angle_alpha   90.00
_cell.angle_beta   90.00
_cell.angle_gamma   90.00
#
_symmetry.space_group_name_H-M   'P 1'
#
loop_
_entity.id
_entity.type
_entity.pdbx_description
1 polymer ?
#
loop_
_entity_poly.entity_id
_entity_poly.type
_entity_poly.pdbx_seq_one_letter_code
_entity_poly.pdbx_strand_id
1 'polypeptide(L)'
;MFEIYINQKFEAAHFLPGYKGKCANLHGHTWRFELTIRSEFITDGMVMDFIEVKEALNEVLPDHTLLNDIIPNPTAENLSAYLYKQMKERITGLVKVVVWESENLGAAFLKVNEIFYSVQGEGKNSGIPMVFVRLAGCNLRCDFCDTKYAFEAGKEMMVGEILSERGKYPSKWVCITGGEPFIQPLDELARQLKADGSLIQIETNGTIFQPVTCDWLVVSPKKERRPVESMLERANEIKIVVNLKEALDFTEEYEAWGTCHSIQPENNHEEATKLCLDFVAEHPQWRLSMQLHKLINIR
;
A
#
# COMPACT_ATOMS: atom_id res chain seq x y z
N MET A 1 12.35 12.25 -6.53
CA MET A 1 12.15 10.81 -6.25
C MET A 1 12.39 9.99 -7.52
N PHE A 2 13.41 9.14 -7.48
CA PHE A 2 13.73 8.16 -8.50
C PHE A 2 13.61 6.75 -7.90
N GLU A 3 13.21 5.79 -8.74
CA GLU A 3 13.18 4.37 -8.39
C GLU A 3 13.98 3.58 -9.43
N ILE A 4 14.79 2.64 -8.95
CA ILE A 4 15.46 1.65 -9.79
C ILE A 4 15.00 0.26 -9.39
N TYR A 5 14.91 -0.62 -10.38
CA TYR A 5 14.41 -1.99 -10.24
C TYR A 5 15.48 -2.93 -10.76
N ILE A 6 15.84 -3.91 -9.94
CA ILE A 6 16.81 -4.94 -10.33
C ILE A 6 16.10 -6.28 -10.29
N ASN A 7 16.22 -7.03 -11.38
CA ASN A 7 15.65 -8.35 -11.54
C ASN A 7 16.78 -9.36 -11.76
N GLN A 8 16.76 -10.46 -11.00
CA GLN A 8 17.72 -11.55 -11.14
C GLN A 8 17.00 -12.89 -11.01
N LYS A 9 17.53 -13.92 -11.66
CA LYS A 9 17.07 -15.29 -11.50
C LYS A 9 18.10 -16.09 -10.73
N PHE A 10 17.63 -17.08 -9.97
CA PHE A 10 18.47 -18.07 -9.33
C PHE A 10 17.74 -19.42 -9.32
N GLU A 11 18.50 -20.50 -9.35
CA GLU A 11 17.98 -21.86 -9.34
C GLU A 11 18.05 -22.40 -7.91
N ALA A 12 16.92 -22.80 -7.33
CA ALA A 12 16.94 -23.37 -5.99
C ALA A 12 15.87 -24.45 -5.82
N ALA A 13 16.24 -25.49 -5.08
CA ALA A 13 15.35 -26.57 -4.70
C ALA A 13 14.70 -26.28 -3.35
N HIS A 14 13.49 -26.78 -3.14
CA HIS A 14 12.79 -26.69 -1.87
C HIS A 14 11.73 -27.79 -1.69
N PHE A 15 11.24 -27.93 -0.47
CA PHE A 15 10.01 -28.66 -0.14
C PHE A 15 9.29 -27.96 1.03
N LEU A 16 7.98 -28.12 1.12
CA LEU A 16 7.16 -27.49 2.16
C LEU A 16 6.79 -28.51 3.26
N PRO A 17 7.41 -28.46 4.45
CA PRO A 17 7.12 -29.41 5.53
C PRO A 17 5.65 -29.32 5.98
N GLY A 18 4.97 -30.45 6.09
CA GLY A 18 3.59 -30.52 6.58
C GLY A 18 2.51 -30.04 5.58
N TYR A 19 2.89 -29.63 4.36
CA TYR A 19 1.93 -29.29 3.31
C TYR A 19 1.22 -30.54 2.77
N LYS A 20 -0.08 -30.42 2.48
CA LYS A 20 -0.87 -31.49 1.86
C LYS A 20 -0.96 -31.23 0.35
N GLY A 21 0.02 -31.69 -0.41
CA GLY A 21 0.04 -31.55 -1.87
C GLY A 21 1.42 -31.80 -2.48
N LYS A 22 1.56 -31.54 -3.78
CA LYS A 22 2.80 -31.82 -4.53
C LYS A 22 4.02 -31.05 -4.00
N CYS A 23 3.81 -29.84 -3.47
CA CYS A 23 4.88 -29.00 -2.91
C CYS A 23 5.52 -29.56 -1.64
N ALA A 24 4.95 -30.62 -1.04
CA ALA A 24 5.58 -31.33 0.07
C ALA A 24 6.78 -32.20 -0.37
N ASN A 25 6.87 -32.53 -1.65
CA ASN A 25 8.00 -33.26 -2.22
C ASN A 25 9.14 -32.29 -2.54
N LEU A 26 10.38 -32.80 -2.54
CA LEU A 26 11.52 -32.07 -3.06
C LEU A 26 11.31 -31.77 -4.55
N HIS A 27 11.39 -30.49 -4.89
CA HIS A 27 11.34 -29.98 -6.25
C HIS A 27 12.18 -28.69 -6.33
N GLY A 28 12.24 -28.05 -7.49
CA GLY A 28 12.95 -26.79 -7.63
C GLY A 28 12.31 -25.90 -8.67
N HIS A 29 12.71 -24.63 -8.62
CA HIS A 29 12.23 -23.59 -9.52
C HIS A 29 13.39 -22.73 -10.00
N THR A 30 13.19 -22.13 -11.16
CA THR A 30 13.90 -20.94 -11.57
C THR A 30 13.22 -19.75 -10.90
N TRP A 31 13.66 -19.44 -9.68
CA TRP A 31 13.13 -18.33 -8.91
C TRP A 31 13.51 -17.01 -9.58
N ARG A 32 12.59 -16.06 -9.61
CA ARG A 32 12.91 -14.67 -9.96
C ARG A 32 12.86 -13.82 -8.70
N PHE A 33 13.90 -13.04 -8.50
CA PHE A 33 14.01 -12.04 -7.46
C PHE A 33 13.92 -10.65 -8.11
N GLU A 34 13.12 -9.78 -7.51
CA GLU A 34 13.03 -8.36 -7.85
C GLU A 34 13.31 -7.53 -6.59
N LEU A 35 14.14 -6.50 -6.69
CA LEU A 35 14.22 -5.47 -5.66
C LEU A 35 13.97 -4.07 -6.23
N THR A 36 13.42 -3.19 -5.40
CA THR A 36 13.26 -1.77 -5.71
C THR A 36 14.03 -0.92 -4.71
N ILE A 37 14.83 0.00 -5.21
CA ILE A 37 15.53 1.04 -4.42
C ILE A 37 14.94 2.39 -4.79
N ARG A 38 14.67 3.22 -3.78
CA ARG A 38 14.14 4.57 -3.95
C ARG A 38 15.09 5.58 -3.32
N SER A 39 15.34 6.67 -4.03
CA SER A 39 16.09 7.81 -3.53
C SER A 39 15.47 9.13 -4.00
N GLU A 40 15.56 10.16 -3.16
CA GLU A 40 15.27 11.54 -3.57
C GLU A 40 16.46 12.19 -4.29
N PHE A 41 17.66 11.65 -4.08
CA PHE A 41 18.91 12.19 -4.59
C PHE A 41 19.54 11.24 -5.60
N ILE A 42 20.19 11.83 -6.59
CA ILE A 42 21.08 11.14 -7.52
C ILE A 42 22.48 11.66 -7.30
N THR A 43 23.44 10.75 -7.14
CA THR A 43 24.86 11.07 -7.02
C THR A 43 25.53 10.60 -8.31
N ASP A 44 26.32 11.48 -8.93
CA ASP A 44 26.95 11.22 -10.24
C ASP A 44 25.95 10.77 -11.34
N GLY A 45 24.71 11.25 -11.23
CA GLY A 45 23.62 10.93 -12.18
C GLY A 45 22.93 9.59 -11.92
N MET A 46 23.24 8.88 -10.84
CA MET A 46 22.69 7.56 -10.52
C MET A 46 22.02 7.53 -9.13
N VAL A 47 21.01 6.69 -8.96
CA VAL A 47 20.42 6.39 -7.65
C VAL A 47 21.37 5.54 -6.80
N MET A 48 22.00 4.55 -7.45
CA MET A 48 23.01 3.65 -6.91
C MET A 48 23.71 2.98 -8.10
N ASP A 49 24.96 2.57 -7.95
CA ASP A 49 25.65 1.79 -8.98
C ASP A 49 25.04 0.38 -9.06
N PHE A 50 24.62 -0.04 -10.25
CA PHE A 50 24.07 -1.38 -10.45
C PHE A 50 25.10 -2.49 -10.24
N ILE A 51 26.40 -2.19 -10.31
CA ILE A 51 27.47 -3.14 -9.99
C ILE A 51 27.42 -3.47 -8.49
N GLU A 52 27.36 -2.46 -7.62
CA GLU A 52 27.26 -2.64 -6.16
C GLU A 52 26.01 -3.45 -5.79
N VAL A 53 24.87 -3.15 -6.41
CA VAL A 53 23.62 -3.90 -6.17
C VAL A 53 23.77 -5.37 -6.58
N LYS A 54 24.40 -5.64 -7.73
CA LYS A 54 24.63 -7.01 -8.20
C LYS A 54 25.61 -7.78 -7.32
N GLU A 55 26.65 -7.14 -6.81
CA GLU A 55 27.58 -7.76 -5.86
C GLU A 55 26.85 -8.17 -4.58
N ALA A 56 26.07 -7.24 -3.99
CA ALA A 56 25.24 -7.54 -2.83
C ALA A 56 24.24 -8.68 -3.08
N LEU A 57 23.65 -8.74 -4.28
CA LEU A 57 22.73 -9.82 -4.65
C LEU A 57 23.42 -11.18 -4.76
N ASN A 58 24.60 -11.23 -5.37
CA ASN A 58 25.34 -12.49 -5.53
C ASN A 58 25.74 -13.10 -4.18
N GLU A 59 25.91 -12.28 -3.14
CA GLU A 59 26.16 -12.77 -1.79
C GLU A 59 24.91 -13.34 -1.09
N VAL A 60 23.73 -12.84 -1.45
CA VAL A 60 22.48 -13.07 -0.71
C VAL A 60 21.58 -14.11 -1.38
N LEU A 61 21.57 -14.16 -2.71
CA LEU A 61 20.71 -15.08 -3.45
C LEU A 61 21.20 -16.54 -3.26
N PRO A 62 20.33 -17.44 -2.77
CA PRO A 62 20.69 -18.84 -2.50
C PRO A 62 20.66 -19.67 -3.79
N ASP A 63 21.50 -19.30 -4.75
CA ASP A 63 21.61 -19.98 -6.03
C ASP A 63 22.22 -21.39 -5.87
N HIS A 64 21.73 -22.33 -6.67
CA HIS A 64 22.09 -23.75 -6.64
C HIS A 64 22.05 -24.40 -5.24
N THR A 65 21.10 -23.96 -4.40
CA THR A 65 21.00 -24.38 -2.99
C THR A 65 19.66 -25.06 -2.69
N LEU A 66 19.61 -25.86 -1.62
CA LEU A 66 18.36 -26.34 -1.02
C LEU A 66 17.86 -25.29 -0.01
N LEU A 67 16.76 -24.60 -0.31
CA LEU A 67 16.25 -23.51 0.53
C LEU A 67 15.91 -23.93 1.96
N ASN A 68 15.55 -25.20 2.17
CA ASN A 68 15.24 -25.75 3.48
C ASN A 68 16.42 -25.71 4.47
N ASP A 69 17.67 -25.65 3.97
CA ASP A 69 18.86 -25.53 4.80
C ASP A 69 19.02 -24.11 5.40
N ILE A 70 18.32 -23.14 4.82
CA ILE A 70 18.37 -21.72 5.19
C ILE A 70 17.08 -21.30 5.90
N ILE A 71 15.93 -21.77 5.39
CA ILE A 71 14.60 -21.37 5.83
C ILE A 71 13.80 -22.65 6.16
N PRO A 72 13.32 -22.84 7.40
CA PRO A 72 12.65 -24.08 7.79
C PRO A 72 11.42 -24.46 6.93
N ASN A 73 10.66 -23.47 6.45
CA ASN A 73 9.53 -23.66 5.55
C ASN A 73 9.64 -22.65 4.38
N PRO A 74 10.34 -23.00 3.30
CA PRO A 74 10.76 -22.05 2.25
C PRO A 74 9.64 -21.78 1.21
N THR A 75 8.54 -21.18 1.64
CA THR A 75 7.54 -20.63 0.71
C THR A 75 8.07 -19.36 0.02
N ALA A 76 7.44 -18.92 -1.07
CA ALA A 76 7.80 -17.66 -1.72
C ALA A 76 7.75 -16.48 -0.75
N GLU A 77 6.78 -16.47 0.17
CA GLU A 77 6.66 -15.45 1.22
C GLU A 77 7.86 -15.52 2.17
N ASN A 78 8.16 -16.67 2.78
CA ASN A 78 9.27 -16.76 3.73
C ASN A 78 10.63 -16.47 3.07
N LEU A 79 10.81 -16.85 1.80
CA LEU A 79 12.00 -16.51 1.03
C LEU A 79 12.09 -15.00 0.76
N SER A 80 11.00 -14.34 0.41
CA SER A 80 10.95 -12.88 0.26
C SER A 80 11.32 -12.16 1.57
N ALA A 81 10.85 -12.67 2.72
CA ALA A 81 11.18 -12.14 4.06
C ALA A 81 12.68 -12.15 4.30
N TYR A 82 13.24 -13.33 4.07
CA TYR A 82 14.62 -13.62 4.35
C TYR A 82 15.51 -12.74 3.48
N LEU A 83 15.25 -12.70 2.17
CA LEU A 83 16.03 -11.91 1.23
C LEU A 83 15.86 -10.40 1.47
N TYR A 84 14.66 -9.92 1.82
CA TYR A 84 14.48 -8.52 2.21
C TYR A 84 15.39 -8.14 3.39
N LYS A 85 15.41 -8.96 4.44
CA LYS A 85 16.26 -8.70 5.61
C LYS A 85 17.74 -8.69 5.24
N GLN A 86 18.20 -9.68 4.47
CA GLN A 86 19.59 -9.77 4.02
C GLN A 86 20.01 -8.58 3.15
N MET A 87 19.13 -8.12 2.26
CA MET A 87 19.40 -6.98 1.38
C MET A 87 19.33 -5.64 2.12
N LYS A 88 18.43 -5.48 3.09
CA LYS A 88 18.27 -4.24 3.87
C LYS A 88 19.52 -3.90 4.69
N GLU A 89 20.29 -4.91 5.10
CA GLU A 89 21.57 -4.74 5.79
C GLU A 89 22.70 -4.25 4.85
N ARG A 90 22.52 -4.36 3.52
CA ARG A 90 23.54 -4.07 2.50
C ARG A 90 23.22 -2.86 1.63
N ILE A 91 21.94 -2.59 1.40
CA ILE A 91 21.46 -1.59 0.44
C ILE A 91 20.64 -0.53 1.16
N THR A 92 21.09 0.73 1.05
CA THR A 92 20.32 1.90 1.49
C THR A 92 19.20 2.21 0.50
N GLY A 93 18.05 2.67 1.00
CA GLY A 93 16.89 2.99 0.16
C GLY A 93 16.13 1.78 -0.37
N LEU A 94 16.39 0.55 0.12
CA LEU A 94 15.60 -0.64 -0.23
C LEU A 94 14.14 -0.47 0.21
N VAL A 95 13.22 -0.52 -0.75
CA VAL A 95 11.77 -0.36 -0.52
C VAL A 95 11.05 -1.70 -0.62
N LYS A 96 11.48 -2.56 -1.54
CA LYS A 96 10.71 -3.73 -1.95
C LYS A 96 11.63 -4.88 -2.31
N VAL A 97 11.21 -6.09 -1.93
CA VAL A 97 11.71 -7.36 -2.45
C VAL A 97 10.50 -8.20 -2.83
N VAL A 98 10.53 -8.78 -4.03
CA VAL A 98 9.56 -9.77 -4.50
C VAL A 98 10.30 -11.01 -4.91
N VAL A 99 9.78 -12.14 -4.47
CA VAL A 99 10.26 -13.45 -4.89
C VAL A 99 9.15 -14.12 -5.66
N TRP A 100 9.47 -14.57 -6.87
CA TRP A 100 8.58 -15.25 -7.79
C TRP A 100 8.99 -16.72 -7.88
N GLU A 101 8.07 -17.62 -7.53
CA GLU A 101 8.25 -19.07 -7.66
C GLU A 101 8.01 -19.51 -9.12
N SER A 102 7.15 -18.79 -9.84
CA SER A 102 6.92 -19.00 -11.27
C SER A 102 6.68 -17.65 -11.96
N GLU A 103 6.45 -17.68 -13.28
CA GLU A 103 6.24 -16.48 -14.09
C GLU A 103 5.19 -15.51 -13.51
N ASN A 104 4.13 -16.04 -12.89
CA ASN A 104 2.96 -15.28 -12.45
C ASN A 104 2.65 -15.41 -10.94
N LEU A 105 3.50 -16.10 -10.17
CA LEU A 105 3.26 -16.32 -8.73
C LEU A 105 4.46 -15.79 -7.93
N GLY A 106 4.25 -14.74 -7.13
CA GLY A 106 5.29 -14.16 -6.28
C GLY A 106 4.77 -13.56 -4.98
N ALA A 107 5.69 -13.19 -4.09
CA ALA A 107 5.39 -12.75 -2.74
C ALA A 107 6.31 -11.61 -2.26
N ALA A 108 5.74 -10.72 -1.43
CA ALA A 108 6.41 -9.56 -0.82
C ALA A 108 5.89 -9.32 0.61
N PHE A 109 6.69 -8.61 1.43
CA PHE A 109 6.28 -8.11 2.74
C PHE A 109 5.69 -6.72 2.65
N LEU A 110 4.76 -6.45 3.57
CA LEU A 110 4.22 -5.13 3.79
C LEU A 110 4.56 -4.69 5.22
N LYS A 111 4.97 -3.44 5.38
CA LYS A 111 5.11 -2.81 6.68
C LYS A 111 3.74 -2.28 7.08
N VAL A 112 3.09 -2.96 8.02
CA VAL A 112 1.74 -2.65 8.49
C VAL A 112 1.84 -1.94 9.82
N ASN A 113 1.24 -0.75 9.93
CA ASN A 113 1.13 -0.03 11.18
C ASN A 113 0.11 -0.71 12.10
N GLU A 114 -1.09 -0.98 11.60
CA GLU A 114 -2.15 -1.67 12.34
C GLU A 114 -3.16 -2.33 11.40
N ILE A 115 -3.84 -3.35 11.93
CA ILE A 115 -5.03 -3.95 11.32
C ILE A 115 -6.13 -3.93 12.37
N PHE A 116 -7.29 -3.38 12.03
CA PHE A 116 -8.43 -3.31 12.94
C PHE A 116 -9.75 -3.39 12.19
N TYR A 117 -10.81 -3.74 12.91
CA TYR A 117 -12.15 -3.82 12.39
C TYR A 117 -13.02 -2.72 12.98
N SER A 118 -13.67 -1.95 12.12
CA SER A 118 -14.53 -0.84 12.51
C SER A 118 -15.56 -0.56 11.41
N VAL A 119 -16.06 0.67 11.38
CA VAL A 119 -16.95 1.20 10.36
C VAL A 119 -16.22 2.29 9.59
N GLN A 120 -16.30 2.27 8.26
CA GLN A 120 -15.78 3.37 7.44
C GLN A 120 -16.43 4.68 7.87
N GLY A 121 -15.58 5.63 8.27
CA GLY A 121 -16.03 6.89 8.82
C GLY A 121 -16.15 7.99 7.79
N GLU A 122 -15.60 7.83 6.60
CA GLU A 122 -15.41 8.89 5.61
C GLU A 122 -15.93 8.49 4.22
N GLY A 123 -16.20 9.51 3.40
CA GLY A 123 -16.54 9.38 1.99
C GLY A 123 -17.85 8.65 1.71
N LYS A 124 -17.98 8.14 0.49
CA LYS A 124 -19.22 7.50 0.02
C LYS A 124 -19.58 6.22 0.77
N ASN A 125 -18.58 5.51 1.27
CA ASN A 125 -18.74 4.25 2.00
C ASN A 125 -18.89 4.43 3.52
N SER A 126 -19.05 5.69 4.00
CA SER A 126 -19.28 5.95 5.43
C SER A 126 -20.47 5.15 5.97
N GLY A 127 -20.28 4.48 7.10
CA GLY A 127 -21.27 3.57 7.72
C GLY A 127 -21.09 2.08 7.40
N ILE A 128 -20.23 1.70 6.45
CA ILE A 128 -20.00 0.30 6.09
C ILE A 128 -18.98 -0.36 7.04
N PRO A 129 -19.28 -1.53 7.65
CA PRO A 129 -18.30 -2.30 8.43
C PRO A 129 -17.11 -2.74 7.55
N MET A 130 -15.89 -2.54 8.02
CA MET A 130 -14.69 -2.67 7.18
C MET A 130 -13.47 -3.05 8.01
N VAL A 131 -12.64 -3.95 7.47
CA VAL A 131 -11.31 -4.22 8.02
C VAL A 131 -10.35 -3.19 7.44
N PHE A 132 -9.66 -2.44 8.30
CA PHE A 132 -8.64 -1.48 7.92
C PHE A 132 -7.28 -2.15 7.99
N VAL A 133 -6.53 -2.08 6.88
CA VAL A 133 -5.12 -2.44 6.81
C VAL A 133 -4.36 -1.14 6.61
N ARG A 134 -3.86 -0.57 7.71
CA ARG A 134 -3.10 0.67 7.69
C ARG A 134 -1.62 0.35 7.52
N LEU A 135 -1.07 0.66 6.35
CA LEU A 135 0.33 0.53 6.03
C LEU A 135 1.16 1.65 6.67
N ALA A 136 2.45 1.40 6.84
CA ALA A 136 3.39 2.35 7.40
C ALA A 136 4.13 3.13 6.30
N GLY A 137 4.54 4.35 6.61
CA GLY A 137 5.25 5.27 5.75
C GLY A 137 4.31 6.19 4.95
N CYS A 138 4.83 7.36 4.58
CA CYS A 138 4.20 8.28 3.64
C CYS A 138 5.28 9.03 2.87
N ASN A 139 5.03 9.34 1.61
CA ASN A 139 5.90 10.19 0.79
C ASN A 139 5.62 11.69 0.97
N LEU A 140 4.60 12.06 1.74
CA LEU A 140 4.26 13.45 2.09
C LEU A 140 4.38 13.69 3.61
N ARG A 141 4.44 14.97 3.99
CA ARG A 141 4.48 15.43 5.39
C ARG A 141 3.47 16.57 5.58
N CYS A 142 2.20 16.28 5.34
CA CYS A 142 1.13 17.27 5.43
C CYS A 142 0.97 17.82 6.85
N ASP A 143 0.78 19.13 6.98
CA ASP A 143 0.68 19.81 8.29
C ASP A 143 -0.51 19.29 9.12
N PHE A 144 -1.64 19.06 8.43
CA PHE A 144 -2.94 18.62 8.95
C PHE A 144 -3.09 17.09 9.10
N CYS A 145 -1.99 16.32 8.95
CA CYS A 145 -2.08 14.86 9.02
C CYS A 145 -2.47 14.39 10.43
N ASP A 146 -3.58 13.65 10.54
CA ASP A 146 -4.06 13.04 11.79
C ASP A 146 -3.43 11.66 12.07
N THR A 147 -2.66 11.13 11.12
CA THR A 147 -2.05 9.79 11.16
C THR A 147 -0.52 9.84 11.16
N LYS A 148 0.10 10.87 11.77
CA LYS A 148 1.57 11.03 11.85
C LYS A 148 2.28 9.80 12.46
N TYR A 149 1.59 9.05 13.32
CA TYR A 149 2.11 7.79 13.89
C TYR A 149 2.38 6.71 12.85
N ALA A 150 1.72 6.75 11.69
CA ALA A 150 1.91 5.80 10.60
C ALA A 150 3.23 6.02 9.85
N PHE A 151 3.96 7.13 10.06
CA PHE A 151 5.15 7.46 9.25
C PHE A 151 6.36 6.56 9.49
N GLU A 152 6.54 6.01 10.70
CA GLU A 152 7.77 5.26 11.03
C GLU A 152 7.52 3.92 11.74
N ALA A 153 6.45 3.81 12.53
CA ALA A 153 6.10 2.59 13.24
C ALA A 153 5.31 1.61 12.36
N GLY A 154 5.67 0.33 12.40
CA GLY A 154 4.91 -0.75 11.75
C GLY A 154 5.66 -2.06 11.81
N LYS A 155 4.91 -3.17 11.85
CA LYS A 155 5.43 -4.54 11.82
C LYS A 155 5.52 -5.00 10.36
N GLU A 156 6.63 -5.65 10.02
CA GLU A 156 6.72 -6.38 8.75
C GLU A 156 5.77 -7.59 8.82
N MET A 157 4.83 -7.66 7.87
CA MET A 157 3.82 -8.72 7.78
C MET A 157 3.77 -9.28 6.35
N MET A 158 3.64 -10.60 6.25
CA MET A 158 3.30 -11.27 5.00
C MET A 158 1.86 -11.00 4.61
N VAL A 159 1.57 -11.06 3.32
CA VAL A 159 0.18 -11.05 2.81
C VAL A 159 -0.68 -12.13 3.49
N GLY A 160 -0.14 -13.34 3.69
CA GLY A 160 -0.83 -14.40 4.41
C GLY A 160 -1.18 -14.06 5.87
N GLU A 161 -0.31 -13.34 6.58
CA GLU A 161 -0.61 -12.86 7.94
C GLU A 161 -1.72 -11.81 7.92
N ILE A 162 -1.70 -10.88 6.95
CA ILE A 162 -2.73 -9.86 6.79
C ILE A 162 -4.09 -10.50 6.49
N LEU A 163 -4.13 -11.52 5.63
CA LEU A 163 -5.35 -12.29 5.33
C LEU A 163 -5.86 -13.06 6.53
N SER A 164 -4.96 -13.65 7.32
CA SER A 164 -5.32 -14.34 8.56
C SER A 164 -5.92 -13.38 9.58
N GLU A 165 -5.35 -12.18 9.74
CA GLU A 165 -5.92 -11.13 10.61
C GLU A 165 -7.29 -10.65 10.10
N ARG A 166 -7.40 -10.35 8.80
CA ARG A 166 -8.67 -10.00 8.16
C ARG A 166 -9.73 -11.09 8.35
N GLY A 167 -9.35 -12.36 8.25
CA GLY A 167 -10.24 -13.52 8.36
C GLY A 167 -10.89 -13.70 9.72
N LYS A 168 -10.45 -12.96 10.75
CA LYS A 168 -11.09 -12.93 12.07
C LYS A 168 -12.40 -12.16 12.10
N TYR A 169 -12.67 -11.36 11.06
CA TYR A 169 -13.80 -10.45 11.01
C TYR A 169 -14.81 -10.83 9.91
N PRO A 170 -16.11 -10.54 10.11
CA PRO A 170 -17.15 -11.00 9.19
C PRO A 170 -17.28 -10.14 7.92
N SER A 171 -16.78 -8.90 7.91
CA SER A 171 -16.92 -8.04 6.73
C SER A 171 -16.06 -8.51 5.56
N LYS A 172 -16.63 -8.40 4.36
CA LYS A 172 -15.90 -8.58 3.11
C LYS A 172 -15.15 -7.33 2.68
N TRP A 173 -15.50 -6.16 3.20
CA TRP A 173 -14.83 -4.92 2.87
C TRP A 173 -13.50 -4.80 3.61
N VAL A 174 -12.46 -4.48 2.85
CA VAL A 174 -11.12 -4.18 3.34
C VAL A 174 -10.69 -2.83 2.80
N CYS A 175 -10.33 -1.88 3.67
CA CYS A 175 -9.68 -0.64 3.28
C CYS A 175 -8.17 -0.75 3.48
N ILE A 176 -7.43 -0.62 2.38
CA ILE A 176 -5.97 -0.47 2.40
C ILE A 176 -5.65 1.03 2.43
N THR A 177 -4.94 1.47 3.46
CA THR A 177 -4.65 2.89 3.73
C THR A 177 -3.27 3.05 4.38
N GLY A 178 -2.91 4.26 4.84
CA GLY A 178 -1.79 4.54 5.75
C GLY A 178 -0.40 4.64 5.13
N GLY A 179 0.48 5.50 5.63
CA GLY A 179 0.28 6.91 5.31
C GLY A 179 -0.07 7.02 3.82
N GLU A 180 0.89 6.82 2.90
CA GLU A 180 0.57 6.60 1.48
C GLU A 180 0.71 5.12 1.11
N PRO A 181 -0.37 4.36 0.85
CA PRO A 181 -0.28 2.92 0.66
C PRO A 181 0.50 2.53 -0.60
N PHE A 182 0.48 3.34 -1.67
CA PHE A 182 1.22 3.04 -2.90
C PHE A 182 2.73 3.29 -2.80
N ILE A 183 3.27 3.64 -1.63
CA ILE A 183 4.72 3.54 -1.43
C ILE A 183 5.18 2.08 -1.28
N GLN A 184 4.27 1.14 -1.01
CA GLN A 184 4.51 -0.29 -0.83
C GLN A 184 3.78 -1.11 -1.92
N PRO A 185 4.25 -2.32 -2.29
CA PRO A 185 3.65 -3.12 -3.37
C PRO A 185 2.34 -3.80 -2.97
N LEU A 186 1.21 -3.34 -3.51
CA LEU A 186 -0.11 -3.84 -3.09
C LEU A 186 -0.68 -4.95 -4.00
N ASP A 187 -0.01 -5.27 -5.10
CA ASP A 187 -0.51 -6.18 -6.14
C ASP A 187 -0.86 -7.55 -5.58
N GLU A 188 0.04 -8.16 -4.81
CA GLU A 188 -0.17 -9.48 -4.25
C GLU A 188 -1.23 -9.48 -3.13
N LEU A 189 -1.23 -8.46 -2.25
CA LEU A 189 -2.25 -8.31 -1.23
C LEU A 189 -3.64 -8.17 -1.87
N ALA A 190 -3.77 -7.31 -2.88
CA ALA A 190 -5.03 -7.11 -3.58
C ALA A 190 -5.48 -8.40 -4.27
N ARG A 191 -4.57 -9.09 -4.99
CA ARG A 191 -4.89 -10.36 -5.67
C ARG A 191 -5.42 -11.40 -4.69
N GLN A 192 -4.75 -11.61 -3.55
CA GLN A 192 -5.20 -12.60 -2.57
C GLN A 192 -6.49 -12.18 -1.85
N LEU A 193 -6.67 -10.88 -1.56
CA LEU A 193 -7.94 -10.37 -1.02
C LEU A 193 -9.10 -10.62 -1.98
N LYS A 194 -8.92 -10.38 -3.28
CA LYS A 194 -9.93 -10.70 -4.29
C LYS A 194 -10.20 -12.20 -4.36
N ALA A 195 -9.17 -13.05 -4.27
CA ALA A 195 -9.32 -14.51 -4.27
C ALA A 195 -10.11 -15.04 -3.06
N ASP A 196 -10.03 -14.38 -1.91
CA ASP A 196 -10.82 -14.66 -0.70
C ASP A 196 -12.25 -14.04 -0.75
N GLY A 197 -12.59 -13.37 -1.85
CA GLY A 197 -13.91 -12.76 -2.07
C GLY A 197 -14.10 -11.45 -1.30
N SER A 198 -13.01 -10.78 -0.92
CA SER A 198 -13.06 -9.45 -0.32
C SER A 198 -13.33 -8.37 -1.37
N LEU A 199 -13.96 -7.28 -0.91
CA LEU A 199 -14.14 -6.02 -1.63
C LEU A 199 -13.09 -5.04 -1.13
N ILE A 200 -12.35 -4.40 -2.03
CA ILE A 200 -11.17 -3.61 -1.71
C ILE A 200 -11.47 -2.13 -1.92
N GLN A 201 -11.37 -1.36 -0.85
CA GLN A 201 -11.22 0.09 -0.91
C GLN A 201 -9.74 0.46 -0.74
N ILE A 202 -9.25 1.44 -1.49
CA ILE A 202 -7.91 2.01 -1.28
C ILE A 202 -8.04 3.51 -1.05
N GLU A 203 -7.42 4.04 0.01
CA GLU A 203 -7.32 5.47 0.27
C GLU A 203 -5.89 5.98 0.07
N THR A 204 -5.70 6.89 -0.87
CA THR A 204 -4.38 7.37 -1.32
C THR A 204 -4.37 8.88 -1.51
N ASN A 205 -3.19 9.50 -1.40
CA ASN A 205 -2.95 10.86 -1.85
C ASN A 205 -2.83 10.99 -3.39
N GLY A 206 -2.76 9.86 -4.10
CA GLY A 206 -2.77 9.76 -5.57
C GLY A 206 -1.43 10.09 -6.25
N THR A 207 -0.35 10.29 -5.51
CA THR A 207 0.94 10.74 -6.08
C THR A 207 1.83 9.63 -6.63
N ILE A 208 1.47 8.37 -6.38
CA ILE A 208 2.19 7.18 -6.87
C ILE A 208 1.19 6.26 -7.55
N PHE A 209 1.52 5.83 -8.77
CA PHE A 209 0.72 4.88 -9.53
C PHE A 209 1.24 3.46 -9.34
N GLN A 210 0.33 2.54 -9.02
CA GLN A 210 0.52 1.10 -9.24
C GLN A 210 -0.74 0.52 -9.89
N PRO A 211 -0.63 -0.46 -10.80
CA PRO A 211 -1.76 -1.06 -11.52
C PRO A 211 -2.52 -2.10 -10.66
N VAL A 212 -2.85 -1.73 -9.42
CA VAL A 212 -3.47 -2.61 -8.42
C VAL A 212 -4.99 -2.59 -8.59
N THR A 213 -5.61 -3.77 -8.66
CA THR A 213 -7.07 -3.90 -8.73
C THR A 213 -7.72 -3.55 -7.39
N CYS A 214 -8.79 -2.75 -7.43
CA CYS A 214 -9.65 -2.48 -6.27
C CYS A 214 -11.09 -2.23 -6.73
N ASP A 215 -12.04 -2.28 -5.80
CA ASP A 215 -13.47 -2.06 -6.03
C ASP A 215 -13.86 -0.58 -5.80
N TRP A 216 -13.11 0.15 -4.97
CA TRP A 216 -13.31 1.57 -4.70
C TRP A 216 -11.98 2.30 -4.43
N LEU A 217 -11.53 3.14 -5.37
CA LEU A 217 -10.34 3.97 -5.21
C LEU A 217 -10.73 5.38 -4.77
N VAL A 218 -10.29 5.77 -3.57
CA VAL A 218 -10.42 7.13 -3.04
C VAL A 218 -9.08 7.85 -3.20
N VAL A 219 -9.08 8.91 -4.01
CA VAL A 219 -7.96 9.83 -4.12
C VAL A 219 -8.28 11.07 -3.29
N SER A 220 -7.40 11.40 -2.34
CA SER A 220 -7.49 12.61 -1.54
C SER A 220 -6.32 13.54 -1.87
N PRO A 221 -6.48 14.45 -2.85
CA PRO A 221 -5.41 15.35 -3.27
C PRO A 221 -4.84 16.17 -2.10
N LYS A 222 -3.54 16.47 -2.18
CA LYS A 222 -2.80 17.24 -1.18
C LYS A 222 -2.09 18.41 -1.85
N LYS A 223 -2.09 19.58 -1.21
CA LYS A 223 -1.48 20.80 -1.79
C LYS A 223 0.01 20.64 -2.06
N GLU A 224 0.69 19.84 -1.24
CA GLU A 224 2.13 19.62 -1.31
C GLU A 224 2.56 18.90 -2.59
N ARG A 225 1.70 18.03 -3.13
CA ARG A 225 1.98 17.29 -4.36
C ARG A 225 0.70 16.83 -5.04
N ARG A 226 0.53 17.26 -6.29
CA ARG A 226 -0.60 16.88 -7.13
C ARG A 226 -0.61 15.36 -7.42
N PRO A 227 -1.79 14.70 -7.39
CA PRO A 227 -1.93 13.33 -7.88
C PRO A 227 -1.46 13.17 -9.32
N VAL A 228 -0.94 11.99 -9.67
CA VAL A 228 -0.64 11.67 -11.07
C VAL A 228 -1.94 11.39 -11.82
N GLU A 229 -1.99 11.79 -13.10
CA GLU A 229 -3.21 11.70 -13.93
C GLU A 229 -3.75 10.28 -14.01
N SER A 230 -2.87 9.28 -14.15
CA SER A 230 -3.24 7.86 -14.18
C SER A 230 -3.92 7.35 -12.91
N MET A 231 -3.76 8.05 -11.77
CA MET A 231 -4.52 7.77 -10.55
C MET A 231 -5.88 8.45 -10.56
N LEU A 232 -5.96 9.67 -11.08
CA LEU A 232 -7.20 10.44 -11.19
C LEU A 232 -8.19 9.80 -12.17
N GLU A 233 -7.72 9.29 -13.31
CA GLU A 233 -8.51 8.56 -14.30
C GLU A 233 -9.22 7.33 -13.71
N ARG A 234 -8.62 6.73 -12.68
CA ARG A 234 -9.09 5.50 -12.03
C ARG A 234 -9.89 5.78 -10.76
N ALA A 235 -9.91 7.02 -10.27
CA ALA A 235 -10.53 7.36 -9.01
C ALA A 235 -12.03 7.05 -9.08
N ASN A 236 -12.56 6.36 -8.07
CA ASN A 236 -14.00 6.29 -7.89
C ASN A 236 -14.48 7.52 -7.13
N GLU A 237 -13.67 7.99 -6.18
CA GLU A 237 -13.99 9.14 -5.34
C GLU A 237 -12.80 10.10 -5.24
N ILE A 238 -13.06 11.38 -5.48
CA ILE A 238 -12.19 12.48 -5.09
C ILE A 238 -12.67 13.01 -3.74
N LYS A 239 -11.81 12.99 -2.72
CA LYS A 239 -12.12 13.46 -1.36
C LYS A 239 -11.19 14.61 -0.95
N ILE A 240 -11.68 15.84 -1.00
CA ILE A 240 -10.88 17.03 -0.65
C ILE A 240 -11.07 17.37 0.83
N VAL A 241 -9.96 17.49 1.55
CA VAL A 241 -9.95 17.91 2.96
C VAL A 241 -9.85 19.43 3.03
N VAL A 242 -10.72 20.05 3.82
CA VAL A 242 -10.82 21.50 4.01
C VAL A 242 -10.40 21.83 5.43
N ASN A 243 -9.26 22.49 5.58
CA ASN A 243 -8.81 23.08 6.84
C ASN A 243 -9.08 24.59 6.88
N LEU A 244 -8.92 25.26 5.74
CA LEU A 244 -9.12 26.69 5.53
C LEU A 244 -9.82 26.93 4.20
N LYS A 245 -10.28 28.16 3.96
CA LYS A 245 -11.03 28.53 2.76
C LYS A 245 -10.23 28.27 1.47
N GLU A 246 -8.93 28.46 1.49
CA GLU A 246 -8.03 28.26 0.35
C GLU A 246 -7.93 26.78 -0.07
N ALA A 247 -8.47 25.83 0.70
CA ALA A 247 -8.59 24.44 0.27
C ALA A 247 -9.68 24.26 -0.80
N LEU A 248 -10.62 25.21 -0.89
CA LEU A 248 -11.68 25.22 -1.90
C LEU A 248 -11.15 25.67 -3.28
N ASP A 249 -10.08 26.45 -3.32
CA ASP A 249 -9.58 27.08 -4.57
C ASP A 249 -9.19 26.08 -5.66
N PHE A 250 -8.90 24.82 -5.30
CA PHE A 250 -8.54 23.79 -6.28
C PHE A 250 -9.63 22.73 -6.48
N THR A 251 -10.83 22.85 -5.89
CA THR A 251 -11.90 21.87 -6.10
C THR A 251 -12.29 21.74 -7.56
N GLU A 252 -12.36 22.86 -8.29
CA GLU A 252 -12.69 22.93 -9.72
C GLU A 252 -11.75 22.07 -10.59
N GLU A 253 -10.46 22.04 -10.26
CA GLU A 253 -9.47 21.21 -10.97
C GLU A 253 -9.83 19.72 -10.94
N TYR A 254 -10.47 19.27 -9.85
CA TYR A 254 -10.77 17.86 -9.64
C TYR A 254 -12.17 17.43 -10.07
N GLU A 255 -13.04 18.37 -10.49
CA GLU A 255 -14.42 18.06 -10.91
C GLU A 255 -14.49 17.17 -12.16
N ALA A 256 -13.49 17.29 -13.04
CA ALA A 256 -13.39 16.46 -14.24
C ALA A 256 -12.97 15.01 -13.96
N TRP A 257 -12.55 14.70 -12.73
CA TRP A 257 -11.97 13.42 -12.36
C TRP A 257 -12.85 12.63 -11.41
N GLY A 258 -12.77 11.30 -11.53
CA GLY A 258 -13.52 10.37 -10.71
C GLY A 258 -15.03 10.39 -10.90
N THR A 259 -15.72 9.53 -10.14
CA THR A 259 -17.17 9.31 -10.28
C THR A 259 -18.00 9.86 -9.11
N CYS A 260 -17.33 10.39 -8.09
CA CYS A 260 -17.92 10.90 -6.87
C CYS A 260 -16.99 11.96 -6.27
N HIS A 261 -17.58 13.06 -5.79
CA HIS A 261 -16.84 14.18 -5.19
C HIS A 261 -17.31 14.43 -3.77
N SER A 262 -16.37 14.36 -2.85
CA SER A 262 -16.61 14.53 -1.41
C SER A 262 -15.76 15.67 -0.88
N ILE A 263 -16.36 16.52 -0.05
CA ILE A 263 -15.65 17.57 0.69
C ILE A 263 -15.71 17.28 2.19
N GLN A 264 -14.56 17.32 2.84
CA GLN A 264 -14.38 16.84 4.21
C GLN A 264 -13.77 17.92 5.09
N PRO A 265 -14.45 18.35 6.17
CA PRO A 265 -13.83 19.26 7.13
C PRO A 265 -12.70 18.55 7.88
N GLU A 266 -11.55 19.22 8.01
CA GLU A 266 -10.44 18.74 8.83
C GLU A 266 -10.91 18.53 10.28
N ASN A 267 -10.78 17.30 10.80
CA ASN A 267 -11.11 16.94 12.18
C ASN A 267 -12.55 17.27 12.61
N ASN A 268 -13.46 17.48 11.67
CA ASN A 268 -14.80 18.03 11.93
C ASN A 268 -14.78 19.38 12.70
N HIS A 269 -13.73 20.19 12.55
CA HIS A 269 -13.70 21.53 13.15
C HIS A 269 -14.90 22.35 12.69
N GLU A 270 -15.47 23.15 13.59
CA GLU A 270 -16.71 23.89 13.33
C GLU A 270 -16.57 24.85 12.13
N GLU A 271 -15.48 25.62 12.08
CA GLU A 271 -15.21 26.56 11.00
C GLU A 271 -15.07 25.85 9.64
N ALA A 272 -14.29 24.77 9.58
CA ALA A 272 -14.15 23.95 8.38
C ALA A 272 -15.47 23.29 7.97
N THR A 273 -16.28 22.83 8.94
CA THR A 273 -17.59 22.22 8.69
C THR A 273 -18.54 23.24 8.06
N LYS A 274 -18.54 24.49 8.55
CA LYS A 274 -19.32 25.57 7.96
C LYS A 274 -18.88 25.86 6.52
N LEU A 275 -17.57 25.95 6.25
CA LEU A 275 -17.06 26.13 4.89
C LEU A 275 -17.52 25.01 3.95
N CYS A 276 -17.44 23.76 4.40
CA CYS A 276 -17.91 22.62 3.63
C CYS A 276 -19.43 22.66 3.37
N LEU A 277 -20.23 23.07 4.36
CA LEU A 277 -21.68 23.21 4.23
C LEU A 277 -22.08 24.30 3.24
N ASP A 278 -21.46 25.48 3.34
CA ASP A 278 -21.68 26.59 2.41
C ASP A 278 -21.29 26.16 0.98
N PHE A 279 -20.15 25.47 0.83
CA PHE A 279 -19.69 24.96 -0.46
C PHE A 279 -20.67 23.94 -1.08
N VAL A 280 -21.12 22.91 -0.35
CA VAL A 280 -22.04 21.92 -0.94
C VAL A 280 -23.43 22.49 -1.24
N ALA A 281 -23.83 23.59 -0.59
CA ALA A 281 -25.06 24.30 -0.90
C ALA A 281 -24.98 25.01 -2.27
N GLU A 282 -23.80 25.50 -2.64
CA GLU A 282 -23.53 26.14 -3.93
C GLU A 282 -23.16 25.12 -5.03
N HIS A 283 -22.59 23.97 -4.66
CA HIS A 283 -22.08 22.93 -5.55
C HIS A 283 -22.74 21.57 -5.26
N PRO A 284 -24.01 21.33 -5.66
CA PRO A 284 -24.80 20.16 -5.26
C PRO A 284 -24.30 18.81 -5.84
N GLN A 285 -23.36 18.83 -6.78
CA GLN A 285 -22.64 17.65 -7.24
C GLN A 285 -21.66 17.10 -6.20
N TRP A 286 -21.20 17.96 -5.27
CA TRP A 286 -20.34 17.59 -4.16
C TRP A 286 -21.15 17.12 -2.95
N ARG A 287 -20.52 16.31 -2.12
CA ARG A 287 -21.14 15.71 -0.94
C ARG A 287 -20.31 16.01 0.30
N LEU A 288 -20.98 16.34 1.40
CA LEU A 288 -20.31 16.48 2.69
C LEU A 288 -19.87 15.10 3.20
N SER A 289 -18.58 14.96 3.49
CA SER A 289 -17.97 13.79 4.13
C SER A 289 -17.51 14.18 5.53
N MET A 290 -18.34 13.95 6.53
CA MET A 290 -17.93 14.08 7.92
C MET A 290 -17.01 12.92 8.31
N GLN A 291 -16.06 13.15 9.23
CA GLN A 291 -15.30 12.06 9.84
C GLN A 291 -16.14 11.42 10.96
N LEU A 292 -17.07 10.54 10.57
CA LEU A 292 -18.07 9.93 11.46
C LEU A 292 -17.42 9.24 12.66
N HIS A 293 -16.31 8.54 12.44
CA HIS A 293 -15.60 7.79 13.48
C HIS A 293 -15.16 8.69 14.66
N LYS A 294 -14.81 9.96 14.39
CA LYS A 294 -14.50 10.96 15.43
C LYS A 294 -15.73 11.44 16.19
N LEU A 295 -16.88 11.53 15.54
CA LEU A 295 -18.14 11.96 16.17
C LEU A 295 -18.70 10.91 17.13
N ILE A 296 -18.56 9.63 16.79
CA ILE A 296 -19.11 8.52 17.59
C ILE A 296 -18.06 7.77 18.40
N ASN A 297 -16.82 8.29 18.46
CA ASN A 297 -15.69 7.77 19.24
C ASN A 297 -15.37 6.29 18.94
N ILE A 298 -15.33 5.95 17.66
CA ILE A 298 -14.83 4.65 17.18
C ILE A 298 -13.52 4.84 16.40
N ARG A 299 -12.78 3.75 16.23
CA ARG A 299 -11.58 3.73 15.41
C ARG A 299 -11.88 3.83 13.92
#